data_AF-A0A1B8V5X2-F1
#
_entry.id   AF-A0A1B8V5X2-F1
#
_cell.length_a   1.000
_cell.length_b   1.000
_cell.length_c   1.000
_cell.angle_alpha   90.00
_cell.angle_beta   90.00
_cell.angle_gamma   90.00
#
_symmetry.space_group_name_H-M   'P 1'
#
loop_
_entity.id
_entity.type
_entity.pdbx_description
1 polymer ?
#
loop_
_entity_poly.entity_id
_entity_poly.type
_entity_poly.pdbx_seq_one_letter_code
_entity_poly.pdbx_strand_id
1 'polypeptide(L)'
;MTFHDWLIAQGKSPKTIKHYTGAIDGRLQGMATHFNNGDFSLGDIKTSAAFADTCQTFDPTEEILPLNTRGKDMYRRALVMYAEYRHSSLNEAALVQDDFLQSVQKALQDSTEQRRGRLAKAPKKPSKKTVRTVVFNRNPDVVAEVLLRAEGHCEGCKEPAPFKRKSDSSPYLEVHHRIPLAQHGDDTVENAIALCPNCHRERHFG
;
A
#
# COMPACT_ATOMS: atom_id res chain seq x y z
N MET A 1 -1.32 -1.42 -14.93
CA MET A 1 -2.72 -1.47 -15.44
C MET A 1 -3.32 -0.08 -15.30
N THR A 2 -3.98 0.47 -16.33
CA THR A 2 -4.66 1.78 -16.21
C THR A 2 -5.98 1.65 -15.45
N PHE A 3 -6.57 2.75 -14.98
CA PHE A 3 -7.90 2.69 -14.33
C PHE A 3 -8.97 2.16 -15.30
N HIS A 4 -8.89 2.53 -16.58
CA HIS A 4 -9.74 2.00 -17.65
C HIS A 4 -9.65 0.47 -17.75
N ASP A 5 -8.42 -0.06 -17.86
CA ASP A 5 -8.19 -1.51 -17.96
C ASP A 5 -8.64 -2.25 -16.70
N TRP A 6 -8.46 -1.62 -15.53
CA TRP A 6 -8.90 -2.19 -14.27
C TRP A 6 -10.43 -2.27 -14.20
N LEU A 7 -11.17 -1.26 -14.66
CA LEU A 7 -12.63 -1.31 -14.74
C LEU A 7 -13.15 -2.39 -15.69
N ILE A 8 -12.43 -2.66 -16.79
CA ILE A 8 -12.70 -3.81 -17.67
C ILE A 8 -12.54 -5.12 -16.88
N ALA A 9 -11.44 -5.26 -16.13
CA ALA A 9 -11.20 -6.43 -15.29
C ALA A 9 -12.26 -6.61 -14.19
N GLN A 10 -12.86 -5.51 -13.69
CA GLN A 10 -14.00 -5.53 -12.77
C GLN A 10 -15.36 -5.78 -13.45
N GLY A 11 -15.39 -6.11 -14.74
CA GLY A 11 -16.61 -6.43 -15.49
C GLY A 11 -17.56 -5.26 -15.68
N LYS A 12 -17.07 -4.01 -15.66
CA LYS A 12 -17.93 -2.83 -15.86
C LYS A 12 -18.33 -2.68 -17.33
N SER A 13 -19.55 -2.19 -17.56
CA SER A 13 -20.04 -1.93 -18.92
C SER A 13 -19.22 -0.82 -19.61
N PRO A 14 -19.11 -0.81 -20.95
CA PRO A 14 -18.42 0.26 -21.68
C PRO A 14 -18.93 1.67 -21.34
N LYS A 15 -20.25 1.80 -21.13
CA LYS A 15 -20.87 3.07 -20.71
C LYS A 15 -20.39 3.50 -19.32
N THR A 16 -20.36 2.57 -18.36
CA THR A 16 -19.86 2.82 -17.00
C THR A 16 -18.40 3.21 -17.00
N ILE A 17 -17.57 2.48 -17.78
CA ILE A 17 -16.14 2.77 -17.92
C ILE A 17 -15.95 4.19 -18.41
N LYS A 18 -16.60 4.57 -19.52
CA LYS A 18 -16.53 5.93 -20.08
C LYS A 18 -16.94 7.00 -19.06
N HIS A 19 -18.00 6.77 -18.29
CA HIS A 19 -18.47 7.72 -17.29
C HIS A 19 -17.48 7.87 -16.12
N TYR A 20 -16.93 6.76 -15.61
CA TYR A 20 -16.03 6.79 -14.47
C TYR A 20 -14.65 7.34 -14.84
N THR A 21 -14.06 6.90 -15.96
CA THR A 21 -12.79 7.46 -16.43
C THR A 21 -12.94 8.94 -16.76
N GLY A 22 -14.00 9.33 -17.48
CA GLY A 22 -14.25 10.74 -17.82
C GLY A 22 -14.52 11.63 -16.60
N ALA A 23 -15.11 11.09 -15.52
CA ALA A 23 -15.27 11.82 -14.27
C ALA A 23 -13.91 12.04 -13.57
N ILE A 24 -13.09 10.99 -13.46
CA ILE A 24 -11.77 11.03 -12.83
C ILE A 24 -10.79 11.94 -13.59
N ASP A 25 -10.78 11.86 -14.92
CA ASP A 25 -9.90 12.67 -15.77
C ASP A 25 -10.40 14.12 -15.95
N GLY A 26 -11.60 14.41 -15.45
CA GLY A 26 -12.26 15.71 -15.57
C GLY A 26 -12.61 16.30 -14.21
N ARG A 27 -13.90 16.33 -13.89
CA ARG A 27 -14.41 17.06 -12.71
C ARG A 27 -13.87 16.55 -11.38
N LEU A 28 -13.51 15.26 -11.27
CA LEU A 28 -12.92 14.70 -10.05
C LEU A 28 -11.40 14.75 -10.03
N GLN A 29 -10.72 15.35 -11.03
CA GLN A 29 -9.26 15.32 -11.10
C GLN A 29 -8.59 15.90 -9.84
N GLY A 30 -9.13 17.00 -9.30
CA GLY A 30 -8.65 17.61 -8.05
C GLY A 30 -8.82 16.67 -6.85
N MET A 31 -10.02 16.14 -6.64
CA MET A 31 -10.30 15.19 -5.56
C MET A 31 -9.50 13.89 -5.69
N ALA A 32 -9.33 13.37 -6.91
CA ALA A 32 -8.50 12.21 -7.18
C ALA A 32 -7.03 12.49 -6.83
N THR A 33 -6.54 13.71 -7.04
CA THR A 33 -5.18 14.12 -6.65
C THR A 33 -5.01 14.12 -5.13
N HIS A 34 -5.95 14.72 -4.40
CA HIS A 34 -5.93 14.70 -2.93
C HIS A 34 -5.99 13.27 -2.36
N PHE A 35 -6.83 12.41 -2.94
CA PHE A 35 -6.86 10.99 -2.59
C PHE A 35 -5.50 10.31 -2.85
N ASN A 36 -4.88 10.62 -3.99
CA ASN A 36 -3.58 10.06 -4.37
C ASN A 36 -2.43 10.51 -3.45
N ASN A 37 -2.55 11.69 -2.88
CA ASN A 37 -1.61 12.26 -1.91
C ASN A 37 -1.84 11.75 -0.49
N GLY A 38 -2.96 11.07 -0.24
CA GLY A 38 -3.34 10.60 1.08
C GLY A 38 -3.97 11.68 1.95
N ASP A 39 -4.56 12.72 1.35
CA ASP A 39 -5.26 13.77 2.11
C ASP A 39 -6.60 13.26 2.67
N PHE A 40 -7.16 12.19 2.08
CA PHE A 40 -8.30 11.44 2.59
C PHE A 40 -8.29 9.99 2.06
N SER A 41 -9.12 9.13 2.65
CA SER A 41 -9.15 7.69 2.42
C SER A 41 -10.46 7.20 1.79
N LEU A 42 -10.51 5.90 1.45
CA LEU A 42 -11.74 5.24 0.97
C LEU A 42 -12.88 5.36 1.99
N GLY A 43 -12.58 5.35 3.30
CA GLY A 43 -13.58 5.48 4.36
C GLY A 43 -14.35 6.79 4.26
N ASP A 44 -13.64 7.86 3.92
CA ASP A 44 -14.16 9.23 3.85
C ASP A 44 -15.12 9.44 2.66
N ILE A 45 -15.18 8.50 1.71
CA ILE A 45 -16.09 8.60 0.54
C ILE A 45 -17.04 7.40 0.41
N LYS A 46 -16.98 6.46 1.35
CA LYS A 46 -17.71 5.19 1.28
C LYS A 46 -19.22 5.38 1.41
N THR A 47 -19.65 6.41 2.14
CA THR A 47 -21.06 6.76 2.33
C THR A 47 -21.35 8.13 1.71
N SER A 48 -22.61 8.40 1.39
CA SER A 48 -23.00 9.72 0.85
C SER A 48 -22.77 10.86 1.85
N ALA A 49 -22.89 10.58 3.16
CA ALA A 49 -22.61 11.55 4.22
C ALA A 49 -21.11 11.89 4.26
N ALA A 50 -20.24 10.86 4.37
CA ALA A 50 -18.79 11.07 4.40
C ALA A 50 -18.30 11.75 3.11
N PHE A 51 -18.87 11.39 1.96
CA PHE A 51 -18.56 12.06 0.69
C PHE A 51 -18.93 13.55 0.70
N ALA A 52 -20.04 13.94 1.35
CA ALA A 52 -20.41 15.34 1.49
C ALA A 52 -19.39 16.11 2.35
N ASP A 53 -18.95 15.52 3.46
CA ASP A 53 -17.91 16.10 4.32
C ASP A 53 -16.57 16.25 3.57
N THR A 54 -16.21 15.24 2.77
CA THR A 54 -15.04 15.28 1.90
C THR A 54 -15.14 16.41 0.87
N CYS A 55 -16.29 16.59 0.23
CA CYS A 55 -16.49 17.70 -0.72
C CYS A 55 -16.34 19.07 -0.04
N GLN A 56 -16.90 19.26 1.15
CA GLN A 56 -16.75 20.52 1.89
C GLN A 56 -15.28 20.86 2.17
N THR A 57 -14.45 19.84 2.34
CA THR A 57 -13.03 19.99 2.69
C THR A 57 -12.13 20.13 1.46
N PHE A 58 -12.39 19.35 0.40
CA PHE A 58 -11.46 19.14 -0.72
C PHE A 58 -12.01 19.53 -2.10
N ASP A 59 -13.24 20.06 -2.17
CA ASP A 59 -13.81 20.64 -3.39
C ASP A 59 -14.02 22.16 -3.21
N PRO A 60 -13.00 22.99 -3.50
CA PRO A 60 -13.11 24.44 -3.36
C PRO A 60 -14.12 25.08 -4.33
N THR A 61 -14.59 24.34 -5.33
CA THR A 61 -15.62 24.82 -6.27
C THR A 61 -17.03 24.59 -5.75
N GLU A 62 -17.19 23.71 -4.76
CA GLU A 62 -18.46 23.23 -4.21
C GLU A 62 -19.42 22.63 -5.28
N GLU A 63 -18.93 22.33 -6.48
CA GLU A 63 -19.76 21.85 -7.59
C GLU A 63 -19.97 20.34 -7.56
N ILE A 64 -19.05 19.57 -6.97
CA ILE A 64 -19.06 18.11 -7.05
C ILE A 64 -20.23 17.51 -6.28
N LEU A 65 -20.57 18.04 -5.10
CA LEU A 65 -21.67 17.51 -4.31
C LEU A 65 -23.04 17.68 -5.02
N PRO A 66 -23.42 18.88 -5.52
CA PRO A 66 -24.62 19.05 -6.34
C PRO A 66 -24.65 18.15 -7.58
N LEU A 67 -23.51 17.99 -8.27
CA LEU A 67 -23.40 17.14 -9.45
C LEU A 67 -23.57 15.66 -9.11
N ASN A 68 -23.04 15.22 -7.97
CA ASN A 68 -23.21 13.87 -7.48
C ASN A 68 -24.68 13.56 -7.19
N THR A 69 -25.39 14.48 -6.53
CA THR A 69 -26.83 14.35 -6.27
C THR A 69 -27.63 14.25 -7.57
N ARG A 70 -27.41 15.15 -8.54
CA ARG A 70 -28.08 15.10 -9.86
C ARG A 70 -27.72 13.84 -10.65
N GLY A 71 -26.46 13.42 -10.55
CA GLY A 71 -25.90 12.24 -11.20
C GLY A 71 -26.26 10.92 -10.53
N LYS A 72 -27.13 10.92 -9.51
CA LYS A 72 -27.51 9.72 -8.75
C LYS A 72 -26.29 8.95 -8.23
N ASP A 73 -25.42 9.65 -7.52
CA ASP A 73 -24.25 9.09 -6.84
C ASP A 73 -23.11 8.63 -7.76
N MET A 74 -23.15 9.01 -9.05
CA MET A 74 -22.19 8.57 -10.05
C MET A 74 -20.75 9.03 -9.74
N TYR A 75 -20.56 10.27 -9.30
CA TYR A 75 -19.24 10.85 -9.03
C TYR A 75 -18.60 10.22 -7.79
N ARG A 76 -19.37 10.06 -6.71
CA ARG A 76 -18.92 9.33 -5.51
C ARG A 76 -18.51 7.90 -5.86
N ARG A 77 -19.33 7.19 -6.65
CA ARG A 77 -19.03 5.82 -7.09
C ARG A 77 -17.79 5.76 -7.98
N ALA A 78 -17.59 6.73 -8.87
CA ALA A 78 -16.38 6.82 -9.68
C ALA A 78 -15.14 6.98 -8.79
N LEU A 79 -15.21 7.86 -7.78
CA LEU A 79 -14.12 8.10 -6.83
C LEU A 79 -13.84 6.88 -5.93
N VAL A 80 -14.88 6.16 -5.49
CA VAL A 80 -14.77 4.89 -4.75
C VAL A 80 -14.06 3.83 -5.60
N MET A 81 -14.50 3.63 -6.85
CA MET A 81 -13.86 2.64 -7.73
C MET A 81 -12.41 3.04 -8.05
N TYR A 82 -12.13 4.34 -8.19
CA TYR A 82 -10.77 4.84 -8.36
C TYR A 82 -9.91 4.60 -7.12
N ALA A 83 -10.46 4.81 -5.92
CA ALA A 83 -9.81 4.49 -4.66
C ALA A 83 -9.49 2.99 -4.55
N GLU A 84 -10.42 2.10 -4.90
CA GLU A 84 -10.19 0.65 -4.95
C GLU A 84 -9.11 0.25 -5.97
N TYR A 85 -9.12 0.88 -7.16
CA TYR A 85 -8.06 0.73 -8.15
C TYR A 85 -6.69 1.16 -7.60
N ARG A 86 -6.65 2.27 -6.87
CA ARG A 86 -5.42 2.77 -6.26
C ARG A 86 -4.94 1.87 -5.13
N HIS A 87 -5.82 1.42 -4.24
CA HIS A 87 -5.45 0.44 -3.21
C HIS A 87 -4.94 -0.87 -3.82
N SER A 88 -5.56 -1.37 -4.89
CA SER A 88 -5.10 -2.59 -5.57
C SER A 88 -3.81 -2.40 -6.37
N SER A 89 -3.55 -1.20 -6.91
CA SER A 89 -2.33 -0.89 -7.66
C SER A 89 -1.13 -0.50 -6.78
N LEU A 90 -1.36 0.07 -5.59
CA LEU A 90 -0.29 0.46 -4.66
C LEU A 90 0.40 -0.75 -4.00
N ASN A 91 -0.25 -1.92 -3.99
CA ASN A 91 0.23 -3.13 -3.33
C ASN A 91 0.40 -4.32 -4.29
N GLU A 92 0.68 -4.08 -5.57
CA GLU A 92 0.90 -5.17 -6.55
C GLU A 92 2.01 -6.14 -6.09
N ALA A 93 3.07 -5.62 -5.45
CA ALA A 93 4.14 -6.44 -4.87
C ALA A 93 3.64 -7.30 -3.69
N ALA A 94 2.79 -6.75 -2.82
CA ALA A 94 2.24 -7.49 -1.69
C ALA A 94 1.26 -8.59 -2.15
N LEU A 95 0.40 -8.30 -3.13
CA LEU A 95 -0.49 -9.29 -3.73
C LEU A 95 0.26 -10.45 -4.38
N VAL A 96 1.34 -10.14 -5.12
CA VAL A 96 2.21 -11.17 -5.71
C VAL A 96 2.84 -12.06 -4.62
N GLN A 97 3.22 -11.47 -3.48
CA GLN A 97 3.74 -12.21 -2.35
C GLN A 97 2.67 -13.12 -1.71
N ASP A 98 1.45 -12.62 -1.52
CA ASP A 98 0.34 -13.38 -0.94
C ASP A 98 -0.07 -14.57 -1.83
N ASP A 99 -0.19 -14.36 -3.15
CA ASP A 99 -0.48 -15.42 -4.12
C ASP A 99 0.59 -16.53 -4.07
N PHE A 100 1.86 -16.13 -3.91
CA PHE A 100 2.95 -17.07 -3.75
C PHE A 100 2.84 -17.85 -2.43
N LEU A 101 2.58 -17.19 -1.31
CA LEU A 101 2.40 -17.84 0.00
C LEU A 101 1.22 -18.82 -0.02
N GLN A 102 0.09 -18.47 -0.64
CA GLN A 102 -1.03 -19.40 -0.82
C GLN A 102 -0.63 -20.62 -1.67
N SER A 103 0.17 -20.41 -2.72
CA SER A 103 0.69 -21.49 -3.55
C SER A 103 1.65 -22.40 -2.77
N VAL A 104 2.46 -21.84 -1.87
CA VAL A 104 3.31 -22.59 -0.94
C VAL A 104 2.44 -23.42 0.01
N GLN A 105 1.39 -22.84 0.62
CA GLN A 105 0.49 -23.56 1.53
C GLN A 105 -0.17 -24.75 0.84
N LYS A 106 -0.70 -24.56 -0.38
CA LYS A 106 -1.23 -25.67 -1.19
C LYS A 106 -0.17 -26.74 -1.45
N ALA A 107 1.05 -26.34 -1.78
CA ALA A 107 2.13 -27.29 -2.01
C ALA A 107 2.54 -28.05 -0.73
N LEU A 108 2.45 -27.43 0.45
CA LEU A 108 2.72 -28.07 1.74
C LEU A 108 1.68 -29.14 2.10
N GLN A 109 0.43 -28.97 1.64
CA GLN A 109 -0.65 -29.96 1.83
C GLN A 109 -0.46 -31.23 0.98
N ASP A 110 0.33 -31.15 -0.10
CA ASP A 110 0.62 -32.31 -0.95
C ASP A 110 1.64 -33.28 -0.32
N SER A 111 1.71 -34.49 -0.87
CA SER A 111 2.76 -35.44 -0.50
C SER A 111 4.15 -35.01 -0.99
N THR A 112 5.19 -35.55 -0.35
CA THR A 112 6.58 -35.32 -0.75
C THR A 112 6.83 -35.80 -2.19
N GLU A 113 6.25 -36.93 -2.59
CA GLU A 113 6.36 -37.51 -3.92
C GLU A 113 5.74 -36.60 -4.97
N GLN A 114 4.55 -36.05 -4.70
CA GLN A 114 3.87 -35.09 -5.58
C GLN A 114 4.70 -33.82 -5.78
N ARG A 115 5.21 -33.22 -4.70
CA ARG A 115 6.11 -32.06 -4.78
C ARG A 115 7.37 -32.37 -5.59
N ARG A 116 8.06 -33.48 -5.30
CA ARG A 116 9.28 -33.90 -6.01
C ARG A 116 9.02 -34.17 -7.48
N GLY A 117 7.89 -34.78 -7.82
CA GLY A 117 7.46 -35.01 -9.21
C GLY A 117 7.30 -33.71 -9.99
N ARG A 118 6.71 -32.66 -9.38
CA ARG A 118 6.63 -31.32 -9.98
C ARG A 118 8.01 -30.68 -10.13
N LEU A 119 8.88 -30.77 -9.12
CA LEU A 119 10.24 -30.21 -9.15
C LEU A 119 11.16 -30.85 -10.20
N ALA A 120 10.96 -32.14 -10.50
CA ALA A 120 11.72 -32.84 -11.54
C ALA A 120 11.43 -32.30 -12.95
N LYS A 121 10.19 -31.84 -13.19
CA LYS A 121 9.73 -31.30 -14.48
C LYS A 121 9.84 -29.78 -14.57
N ALA A 122 10.01 -29.09 -13.44
CA ALA A 122 10.03 -27.63 -13.39
C ALA A 122 11.32 -27.04 -13.99
N PRO A 123 11.25 -25.91 -14.72
CA PRO A 123 12.43 -25.19 -15.15
C PRO A 123 13.25 -24.73 -13.94
N LYS A 124 14.57 -24.88 -14.00
CA LYS A 124 15.48 -24.49 -12.91
C LYS A 124 15.61 -22.97 -12.75
N LYS A 125 15.26 -22.21 -13.79
CA LYS A 125 15.29 -20.74 -13.78
C LYS A 125 13.84 -20.23 -13.81
N PRO A 126 13.40 -19.44 -12.81
CA PRO A 126 12.05 -18.89 -12.80
C PRO A 126 11.89 -17.78 -13.85
N SER A 127 10.65 -17.55 -14.28
CA SER A 127 10.29 -16.37 -15.07
C SER A 127 10.33 -15.11 -14.20
N LYS A 128 10.47 -13.95 -14.84
CA LYS A 128 10.51 -12.64 -14.16
C LYS A 128 9.17 -11.93 -14.34
N LYS A 129 8.69 -11.27 -13.28
CA LYS A 129 7.57 -10.34 -13.30
C LYS A 129 8.06 -8.99 -12.78
N THR A 130 7.78 -7.91 -13.51
CA THR A 130 8.06 -6.53 -13.06
C THR A 130 6.83 -5.99 -12.34
N VAL A 131 7.02 -5.46 -11.14
CA VAL A 131 5.98 -4.77 -10.35
C VAL A 131 6.42 -3.34 -10.09
N ARG A 132 5.45 -2.41 -10.03
CA ARG A 132 5.69 -1.03 -9.59
C ARG A 132 5.35 -0.91 -8.11
N THR A 133 6.15 -0.14 -7.38
CA THR A 133 5.90 0.13 -5.96
C THR A 133 6.06 1.62 -5.68
N VAL A 134 5.35 2.12 -4.68
CA VAL A 134 5.48 3.47 -4.16
C VAL A 134 6.29 3.39 -2.87
N VAL A 135 7.27 4.28 -2.73
CA VAL A 135 8.12 4.38 -1.55
C VAL A 135 8.05 5.79 -0.98
N PHE A 136 8.16 5.90 0.34
CA PHE A 136 8.28 7.19 1.02
C PHE A 136 9.73 7.66 1.02
N ASN A 137 9.93 8.93 0.67
CA ASN A 137 11.21 9.62 0.89
C ASN A 137 11.32 9.97 2.37
N ARG A 138 11.91 9.06 3.15
CA ARG A 138 12.08 9.24 4.60
C ARG A 138 13.14 10.29 4.91
N ASN A 139 12.93 11.05 5.97
CA ASN A 139 13.88 11.99 6.52
C ASN A 139 15.10 11.22 7.08
N PRO A 140 16.31 11.40 6.50
CA PRO A 140 17.50 10.69 6.95
C PRO A 140 17.88 11.04 8.39
N ASP A 141 17.58 12.25 8.87
CA ASP A 141 17.94 12.68 10.22
C ASP A 141 17.12 11.95 11.29
N VAL A 142 15.85 11.67 11.02
CA VAL A 142 15.00 10.84 11.89
C VAL A 142 15.57 9.45 12.02
N VAL A 143 16.01 8.86 10.91
CA VAL A 143 16.62 7.51 10.90
C VAL A 143 17.92 7.52 11.69
N ALA A 144 18.79 8.50 11.46
CA ALA A 144 20.08 8.62 12.15
C ALA A 144 19.90 8.80 13.66
N GLU A 145 19.02 9.71 14.09
CA GLU A 145 18.75 10.01 15.50
C GLU A 145 18.23 8.77 16.24
N VAL A 146 17.29 8.03 15.62
CA VAL A 146 16.72 6.81 16.22
C VAL A 146 17.78 5.70 16.34
N LEU A 147 18.68 5.57 15.37
CA LEU A 147 19.78 4.60 15.44
C LEU A 147 20.82 4.97 16.51
N LEU A 148 21.13 6.25 16.67
CA LEU A 148 22.01 6.74 17.72
C LEU A 148 21.41 6.52 19.11
N ARG A 149 20.14 6.90 19.30
CA ARG A 149 19.38 6.67 20.53
C ARG A 149 19.35 5.19 20.94
N ALA A 150 19.29 4.29 19.97
CA ALA A 150 19.23 2.86 20.22
C ALA A 150 20.56 2.26 20.71
N GLU A 151 21.69 2.95 20.51
CA GLU A 151 23.04 2.51 20.94
C GLU A 151 23.36 1.06 20.57
N GLY A 152 22.90 0.62 19.39
CA GLY A 152 23.11 -0.74 18.89
C GLY A 152 22.26 -1.82 19.56
N HIS A 153 21.24 -1.48 20.33
CA HIS A 153 20.29 -2.41 20.95
C HIS A 153 18.90 -2.25 20.35
N CYS A 154 18.22 -3.37 20.12
CA CYS A 154 16.84 -3.37 19.65
C CYS A 154 15.92 -2.70 20.69
N GLU A 155 15.18 -1.68 20.31
CA GLU A 155 14.28 -0.99 21.25
C GLU A 155 13.02 -1.82 21.58
N GLY A 156 12.75 -2.89 20.81
CA GLY A 156 11.68 -3.87 21.05
C GLY A 156 12.09 -4.92 22.09
N CYS A 157 13.02 -5.81 21.75
CA CYS A 157 13.43 -6.93 22.61
C CYS A 157 14.62 -6.63 23.54
N LYS A 158 15.25 -5.45 23.41
CA LYS A 158 16.43 -5.02 24.19
C LYS A 158 17.73 -5.79 23.93
N GLU A 159 17.69 -6.81 23.09
CA GLU A 159 18.90 -7.54 22.64
C GLU A 159 19.79 -6.66 21.75
N PRO A 160 21.12 -6.88 21.77
CA PRO A 160 22.04 -6.21 20.86
C PRO A 160 21.74 -6.53 19.39
N ALA A 161 22.15 -5.65 18.49
CA ALA A 161 22.04 -5.86 17.06
C ALA A 161 22.67 -7.20 16.64
N PRO A 162 22.02 -7.99 15.77
CA PRO A 162 22.46 -9.35 15.46
C PRO A 162 23.80 -9.42 14.72
N PHE A 163 24.19 -8.34 14.05
CA PHE A 163 25.47 -8.24 13.34
C PHE A 163 25.84 -6.77 13.10
N LYS A 164 27.08 -6.56 12.63
CA LYS A 164 27.60 -5.25 12.21
C LYS A 164 27.54 -5.09 10.70
N ARG A 165 27.21 -3.89 10.21
CA ARG A 165 27.25 -3.54 8.78
C ARG A 165 28.65 -3.75 8.23
N LYS A 166 28.76 -4.36 7.05
CA LYS A 166 30.05 -4.54 6.35
C LYS A 166 30.67 -3.22 5.89
N SER A 167 29.86 -2.20 5.65
CA SER A 167 30.29 -0.90 5.13
C SER A 167 31.11 -0.09 6.13
N ASP A 168 30.70 -0.11 7.41
CA ASP A 168 31.18 0.84 8.43
C ASP A 168 31.30 0.21 9.83
N SER A 169 31.05 -1.09 9.97
CA SER A 169 31.06 -1.82 11.25
C SER A 169 30.04 -1.35 12.30
N SER A 170 29.06 -0.50 11.93
CA SER A 170 27.99 -0.08 12.83
C SER A 170 27.00 -1.22 13.13
N PRO A 171 26.32 -1.22 14.30
CA PRO A 171 25.27 -2.18 14.62
C PRO A 171 24.11 -2.16 13.60
N TYR A 172 23.67 -3.32 13.12
CA TYR A 172 22.55 -3.39 12.16
C TYR A 172 21.19 -3.44 12.88
N LEU A 173 20.46 -2.33 12.83
CA LEU A 173 19.05 -2.21 13.19
C LEU A 173 18.26 -1.59 12.02
N GLU A 174 16.95 -1.83 12.02
CA GLU A 174 16.00 -1.31 11.04
C GLU A 174 15.04 -0.33 11.73
N VAL A 175 14.96 0.90 11.22
CA VAL A 175 14.03 1.92 11.76
C VAL A 175 12.63 1.67 11.19
N HIS A 176 11.69 1.55 12.10
CA HIS A 176 10.27 1.30 11.86
C HIS A 176 9.43 2.44 12.44
N HIS A 177 8.37 2.84 11.76
CA HIS A 177 7.40 3.80 12.29
C HIS A 177 6.29 3.06 13.05
N ARG A 178 6.03 3.45 14.31
CA ARG A 178 5.01 2.86 15.19
C ARG A 178 3.62 2.99 14.57
N ILE A 179 3.29 4.19 14.10
CA ILE A 179 2.19 4.44 13.18
C ILE A 179 2.80 4.42 11.78
N PRO A 180 2.47 3.44 10.92
CA PRO A 180 3.06 3.34 9.60
C PRO A 180 2.81 4.61 8.76
N LEU A 181 3.80 5.04 7.98
CA LEU A 181 3.66 6.18 7.04
C LEU A 181 2.50 5.97 6.05
N ALA A 182 2.27 4.73 5.61
CA ALA A 182 1.15 4.36 4.75
C ALA A 182 -0.23 4.52 5.42
N GLN A 183 -0.28 4.71 6.73
CA GLN A 183 -1.47 4.97 7.54
C GLN A 183 -1.43 6.40 8.12
N HIS A 184 -0.78 7.33 7.40
CA HIS A 184 -0.64 8.74 7.78
C HIS A 184 0.14 8.96 9.09
N GLY A 185 1.04 8.04 9.44
CA GLY A 185 2.00 8.28 10.52
C GLY A 185 3.01 9.35 10.13
N ASP A 186 3.40 10.18 11.11
CA ASP A 186 4.41 11.22 10.90
C ASP A 186 5.82 10.63 10.79
N ASP A 187 6.66 11.24 9.97
CA ASP A 187 8.07 10.90 9.88
C ASP A 187 8.88 11.65 10.95
N THR A 188 8.75 11.20 12.20
CA THR A 188 9.34 11.83 13.39
C THR A 188 10.05 10.82 14.29
N VAL A 189 10.95 11.32 15.14
CA VAL A 189 11.74 10.48 16.09
C VAL A 189 10.82 9.80 17.11
N GLU A 190 9.75 10.49 17.51
CA GLU A 190 8.72 10.02 18.45
C GLU A 190 7.88 8.89 17.84
N ASN A 191 7.61 8.95 16.54
CA ASN A 191 6.92 7.88 15.84
C ASN A 191 7.87 6.76 15.39
N ALA A 192 9.19 6.91 15.51
CA ALA A 192 10.16 5.92 15.01
C ALA A 192 10.83 5.08 16.12
N ILE A 193 11.11 3.82 15.80
CA ILE A 193 11.73 2.83 16.70
C ILE A 193 12.78 2.01 15.94
N ALA A 194 13.96 1.79 16.54
CA ALA A 194 15.00 0.91 16.01
C ALA A 194 14.75 -0.53 16.43
N LEU A 195 14.62 -1.45 15.47
CA LEU A 195 14.33 -2.86 15.73
C LEU A 195 15.38 -3.77 15.10
N CYS A 196 15.66 -4.91 15.73
CA CYS A 196 16.35 -5.99 15.05
C CYS A 196 15.45 -6.57 13.93
N PRO A 197 16.02 -7.27 12.92
CA PRO A 197 15.24 -7.83 11.83
C PRO A 197 14.07 -8.71 12.30
N ASN A 198 14.27 -9.50 13.35
CA ASN A 198 13.24 -10.40 13.88
C ASN A 198 12.05 -9.61 14.45
N CYS A 199 12.29 -8.68 15.38
CA CYS A 199 11.24 -7.83 15.94
C CYS A 199 10.59 -6.95 14.87
N HIS A 200 11.34 -6.47 13.88
CA HIS A 200 10.78 -5.70 12.79
C HIS A 200 9.80 -6.53 11.94
N ARG A 201 10.14 -7.79 11.63
CA ARG A 201 9.24 -8.69 10.90
C ARG A 201 8.03 -9.09 11.74
N GLU A 202 8.21 -9.40 13.03
CA GLU A 202 7.12 -9.68 13.98
C GLU A 202 6.08 -8.54 14.00
N ARG A 203 6.52 -7.28 14.02
CA ARG A 203 5.61 -6.11 13.93
C ARG A 203 4.79 -6.02 12.64
N HIS A 204 5.29 -6.61 11.55
CA HIS A 204 4.57 -6.66 10.28
C HIS A 204 3.67 -7.88 10.13
N PHE A 205 4.05 -9.03 10.71
CA PHE A 205 3.46 -10.32 10.36
C PHE A 205 2.95 -11.17 11.54
N GLY A 206 3.35 -10.87 12.77
CA GLY A 206 3.10 -11.73 13.94
C GLY A 206 4.15 -12.83 14.04
#